data_AF-A0AAV3P8J2-F1
#
_entry.id   AF-A0AAV3P8J2-F1
#
_cell.length_a   1.000
_cell.length_b   1.000
_cell.length_c   1.000
_cell.angle_alpha   90.00
_cell.angle_beta   90.00
_cell.angle_gamma   90.00
#
_symmetry.space_group_name_H-M   'P 1'
#
loop_
_entity.id
_entity.type
_entity.pdbx_description
1 polymer ?
#
loop_
_entity_poly.entity_id
_entity_poly.type
_entity_poly.pdbx_seq_one_letter_code
_entity_poly.pdbx_strand_id
1 'polypeptide(L)'
;MMSLNALKETLKPCNNSLPSSKSSNSSILDIINTRKPPKSSLYKQLLRLEETRNEDETCNNHKQEAVEEDQQPKRIRPKLDTHPIGPYDPLLLSQNPIVHVPASINCRLMMHQREGVKFLYNLYRNNHGGVLGDDMGLGKTIQTIAFLAAVFGKDGDLGSTELEKKGPVLIVGPSSVIQNWLDEFSKWSTFDVSIYHGPNRDMIFRKLEANGVEVLITSFDTYRIHGSILSQIQWEIVIVDEAHRLKNEKSKLYSACLEIKTLKRYGLTGTIMQNKIMELFNVFDWAAPGCLGNREHFREYYDEPLKHGQRATAPETFVRIADERKQHLVAVLGKYLLRRTKEETIGHLMMGKEDNVVFCAMSDVQKRVYQRMLQLPDVQCLVNKDLPCSCGSPLKQVECCKRTVPDGVMWPYFHKDNPEGCDSCPYCLVLPCLVKLQQVQVFAVAKKLINC
;
A
#
# COMPACT_ATOMS: atom_id res chain seq x y z
N MET A 1 -18.73 9.12 -18.98
CA MET A 1 -18.06 10.43 -19.02
C MET A 1 -17.48 10.70 -17.65
N MET A 2 -16.16 10.79 -17.51
CA MET A 2 -15.47 11.00 -16.23
C MET A 2 -15.82 12.37 -15.63
N SER A 3 -16.08 12.44 -14.33
CA SER A 3 -16.09 13.71 -13.61
C SER A 3 -14.65 14.16 -13.41
N LEU A 4 -14.23 15.19 -14.16
CA LEU A 4 -12.95 15.92 -14.01
C LEU A 4 -12.66 16.37 -12.56
N ASN A 5 -13.66 16.34 -11.66
CA ASN A 5 -13.54 16.84 -10.30
C ASN A 5 -12.76 15.87 -9.38
N ALA A 6 -12.94 14.55 -9.51
CA ALA A 6 -12.26 13.53 -8.68
C ALA A 6 -10.73 13.59 -8.79
N LEU A 7 -10.24 13.77 -10.02
CA LEU A 7 -8.82 13.82 -10.33
C LEU A 7 -8.23 15.23 -10.11
N LYS A 8 -9.08 16.27 -10.17
CA LYS A 8 -8.68 17.63 -9.76
C LYS A 8 -8.38 17.70 -8.26
N GLU A 9 -9.16 17.01 -7.41
CA GLU A 9 -9.01 17.05 -5.94
C GLU A 9 -7.76 16.33 -5.43
N THR A 10 -7.37 15.23 -6.07
CA THR A 10 -6.13 14.52 -5.73
C THR A 10 -4.85 15.27 -6.12
N LEU A 11 -5.00 16.40 -6.80
CA LEU A 11 -3.93 17.27 -7.25
C LEU A 11 -4.11 18.71 -6.74
N LYS A 12 -4.94 18.94 -5.71
CA LYS A 12 -5.06 20.25 -5.02
C LYS A 12 -4.08 20.30 -3.83
N PRO A 13 -3.28 21.38 -3.67
CA PRO A 13 -2.58 21.64 -2.41
C PRO A 13 -3.58 22.08 -1.32
N CYS A 14 -3.29 21.74 -0.05
CA CYS A 14 -4.11 22.14 1.10
C CYS A 14 -4.11 23.66 1.27
N ASN A 15 -5.27 24.31 1.15
CA ASN A 15 -5.47 25.70 1.54
C ASN A 15 -5.69 25.78 3.06
N ASN A 16 -4.77 26.42 3.77
CA ASN A 16 -4.96 26.81 5.18
C ASN A 16 -5.71 28.15 5.21
N SER A 17 -7.04 28.11 5.40
CA SER A 17 -7.80 29.29 5.82
C SER A 17 -8.63 28.92 7.05
N LEU A 18 -8.17 29.35 8.23
CA LEU A 18 -8.96 29.29 9.47
C LEU A 18 -10.10 30.31 9.40
N PRO A 19 -11.34 29.95 9.81
CA PRO A 19 -12.31 30.92 10.26
C PRO A 19 -12.07 31.24 11.74
N SER A 20 -12.01 32.54 12.06
CA SER A 20 -12.03 33.08 13.42
C SER A 20 -13.29 32.67 14.18
N SER A 21 -13.16 32.20 15.42
CA SER A 21 -14.30 32.06 16.34
C SER A 21 -14.06 32.80 17.66
N LYS A 22 -15.15 33.43 18.11
CA LYS A 22 -15.29 34.35 19.23
C LYS A 22 -15.29 33.58 20.56
N SER A 23 -14.85 34.29 21.59
CA SER A 23 -14.86 33.90 23.00
C SER A 23 -16.28 33.80 23.56
N SER A 24 -16.53 32.75 24.36
CA SER A 24 -17.51 32.79 25.44
C SER A 24 -17.17 31.74 26.50
N ASN A 25 -16.84 32.24 27.70
CA ASN A 25 -16.72 31.46 28.92
C ASN A 25 -18.09 30.97 29.39
N SER A 26 -18.18 29.72 29.83
CA SER A 26 -19.12 29.33 30.88
C SER A 26 -18.63 28.09 31.61
N SER A 27 -18.40 28.29 32.90
CA SER A 27 -18.09 27.31 33.95
C SER A 27 -19.27 26.38 34.24
N ILE A 28 -19.03 25.06 34.27
CA ILE A 28 -19.84 24.11 35.05
C ILE A 28 -18.91 23.06 35.69
N LEU A 29 -18.92 23.07 37.02
CA LEU A 29 -18.39 22.04 37.92
C LEU A 29 -19.41 20.89 38.07
N ASP A 30 -18.87 19.70 38.33
CA ASP A 30 -19.44 18.57 39.06
C ASP A 30 -20.65 17.81 38.49
N ILE A 31 -20.35 16.69 37.81
CA ILE A 31 -21.06 15.42 38.02
C ILE A 31 -20.02 14.30 38.16
N ILE A 32 -19.79 13.88 39.40
CA ILE A 32 -19.13 12.63 39.75
C ILE A 32 -20.09 11.49 39.36
N ASN A 33 -19.71 10.69 38.37
CA ASN A 33 -20.37 9.42 38.07
C ASN A 33 -19.32 8.32 37.96
N THR A 34 -19.43 7.35 38.86
CA THR A 34 -18.61 6.14 38.99
C THR A 34 -18.81 5.23 37.78
N ARG A 35 -17.96 5.35 36.76
CA ARG A 35 -17.88 4.39 35.64
C ARG A 35 -16.57 3.61 35.71
N LYS A 36 -16.70 2.30 35.97
CA LYS A 36 -15.61 1.32 35.83
C LYS A 36 -15.03 1.38 34.40
N PRO A 37 -13.70 1.23 34.21
CA PRO A 37 -13.09 1.32 32.88
C PRO A 37 -13.55 0.15 31.98
N PRO A 38 -13.60 0.35 30.65
CA PRO A 38 -13.97 -0.72 29.72
C PRO A 38 -12.92 -1.83 29.74
N LYS A 39 -13.39 -3.08 29.77
CA LYS A 39 -12.57 -4.30 29.79
C LYS A 39 -11.62 -4.32 28.58
N SER A 40 -10.32 -4.26 28.83
CA SER A 40 -9.28 -4.22 27.80
C SER A 40 -9.14 -5.56 27.06
N SER A 41 -8.71 -5.49 25.81
CA SER A 41 -8.38 -6.59 24.89
C SER A 41 -7.47 -7.67 25.50
N LEU A 42 -6.66 -7.31 26.49
CA LEU A 42 -5.70 -8.19 27.16
C LEU A 42 -6.36 -9.31 27.98
N TYR A 43 -7.52 -9.05 28.61
CA TYR A 43 -8.24 -10.09 29.36
C TYR A 43 -8.82 -11.18 28.43
N LYS A 44 -9.29 -10.78 27.24
CA LYS A 44 -9.75 -11.73 26.20
C LYS A 44 -8.59 -12.51 25.58
N GLN A 45 -7.38 -11.93 25.53
CA GLN A 45 -6.18 -12.65 25.09
C GLN A 45 -5.70 -13.66 26.13
N LEU A 46 -5.83 -13.36 27.42
CA LEU A 46 -5.50 -14.29 28.50
C LEU A 46 -6.45 -15.49 28.53
N LEU A 47 -7.77 -15.28 28.35
CA LEU A 47 -8.73 -16.40 28.26
C LEU A 47 -8.44 -17.35 27.08
N ARG A 48 -8.06 -16.81 25.90
CA ARG A 48 -7.73 -17.64 24.73
C ARG A 48 -6.47 -18.50 24.95
N LEU A 49 -5.52 -18.01 25.75
CA LEU A 49 -4.31 -18.76 26.08
C LEU A 49 -4.58 -19.88 27.08
N GLU A 50 -5.58 -19.71 27.95
CA GLU A 50 -6.06 -20.77 28.87
C GLU A 50 -6.88 -21.83 28.12
N GLU A 51 -7.68 -21.44 27.12
CA GLU A 51 -8.42 -22.38 26.25
C GLU A 51 -7.48 -23.24 25.40
N THR A 52 -6.42 -22.65 24.81
CA THR A 52 -5.43 -23.43 24.03
C THR A 52 -4.62 -24.42 24.88
N ARG A 53 -4.49 -24.21 26.19
CA ARG A 53 -3.78 -25.15 27.08
C ARG A 53 -4.60 -26.39 27.41
N ASN A 54 -5.92 -26.34 27.30
CA ASN A 54 -6.80 -27.47 27.64
C ASN A 54 -7.05 -28.41 26.45
N GLU A 55 -6.77 -27.99 25.21
CA GLU A 55 -6.96 -28.84 24.01
C GLU A 55 -5.75 -29.76 23.74
N ASP A 56 -4.55 -29.39 24.21
CA ASP A 56 -3.31 -30.14 24.00
C ASP A 56 -3.17 -31.40 24.88
N GLU A 57 -4.02 -31.60 25.90
CA GLU A 57 -3.95 -32.77 26.80
C GLU A 57 -4.83 -33.97 26.39
N THR A 58 -5.68 -33.86 25.36
CA THR A 58 -6.66 -34.92 25.00
C THR A 58 -6.41 -35.71 23.71
N CYS A 59 -5.30 -35.51 22.99
CA CYS A 59 -5.05 -36.27 21.75
C CYS A 59 -3.69 -36.97 21.73
N ASN A 60 -3.45 -37.82 22.72
CA ASN A 60 -2.44 -38.88 22.65
C ASN A 60 -3.11 -40.21 23.00
N ASN A 61 -3.76 -40.85 22.01
CA ASN A 61 -3.88 -42.30 21.91
C ASN A 61 -4.59 -42.71 20.61
N HIS A 62 -3.81 -43.39 19.76
CA HIS A 62 -4.16 -44.34 18.69
C HIS A 62 -3.58 -44.00 17.33
N LYS A 63 -2.36 -44.51 17.11
CA LYS A 63 -1.82 -44.85 15.79
C LYS A 63 -2.35 -46.22 15.40
N GLN A 64 -3.00 -46.33 14.24
CA GLN A 64 -2.99 -47.54 13.41
C GLN A 64 -3.05 -47.13 11.94
N GLU A 65 -2.20 -47.79 11.16
CA GLU A 65 -1.92 -47.57 9.75
C GLU A 65 -3.06 -48.09 8.87
N ALA A 66 -3.45 -47.33 7.85
CA ALA A 66 -4.17 -47.83 6.69
C ALA A 66 -3.78 -47.03 5.44
N VAL A 67 -3.41 -47.76 4.40
CA VAL A 67 -3.08 -47.30 3.05
C VAL A 67 -4.40 -47.15 2.30
N GLU A 68 -4.73 -45.95 1.80
CA GLU A 68 -5.86 -45.75 0.89
C GLU A 68 -5.48 -44.87 -0.31
N GLU A 69 -5.94 -45.34 -1.48
CA GLU A 69 -5.64 -44.91 -2.83
C GLU A 69 -6.18 -43.51 -3.18
N ASP A 70 -5.50 -42.91 -4.16
CA ASP A 70 -5.67 -41.58 -4.72
C ASP A 70 -7.08 -41.36 -5.32
N GLN A 71 -7.93 -40.61 -4.62
CA GLN A 71 -9.13 -39.97 -5.19
C GLN A 71 -9.10 -38.48 -4.88
N GLN A 72 -8.90 -37.66 -5.92
CA GLN A 72 -8.94 -36.20 -5.82
C GLN A 72 -10.28 -35.73 -5.23
N PRO A 73 -10.29 -35.00 -4.10
CA PRO A 73 -11.52 -34.48 -3.54
C PRO A 73 -12.10 -33.40 -4.46
N LYS A 74 -13.35 -33.58 -4.89
CA LYS A 74 -14.15 -32.53 -5.54
C LYS A 74 -14.14 -31.30 -4.64
N ARG A 75 -13.58 -30.18 -5.13
CA ARG A 75 -13.49 -28.91 -4.38
C ARG A 75 -14.90 -28.36 -4.13
N ILE A 76 -15.48 -28.67 -2.97
CA ILE A 76 -16.76 -28.13 -2.53
C ILE A 76 -16.55 -26.65 -2.17
N ARG A 77 -17.26 -25.75 -2.86
CA ARG A 77 -17.20 -24.31 -2.58
C ARG A 77 -17.80 -24.03 -1.19
N PRO A 78 -17.16 -23.21 -0.34
CA PRO A 78 -17.79 -22.73 0.87
C PRO A 78 -19.07 -21.96 0.52
N LYS A 79 -20.16 -22.18 1.27
CA LYS A 79 -21.42 -21.44 1.09
C LYS A 79 -21.16 -19.95 1.35
N LEU A 80 -21.44 -19.11 0.35
CA LEU A 80 -21.36 -17.65 0.51
C LEU A 80 -22.63 -17.16 1.23
N ASP A 81 -22.49 -16.70 2.48
CA ASP A 81 -23.57 -16.25 3.36
C ASP A 81 -24.19 -14.88 3.01
N THR A 82 -23.97 -14.35 1.80
CA THR A 82 -24.47 -13.02 1.39
C THR A 82 -25.53 -13.14 0.30
N HIS A 83 -26.69 -12.51 0.52
CA HIS A 83 -27.76 -12.42 -0.47
C HIS A 83 -27.24 -11.76 -1.77
N PRO A 84 -27.64 -12.25 -2.96
CA PRO A 84 -27.28 -11.63 -4.24
C PRO A 84 -27.75 -10.18 -4.29
N ILE A 85 -26.87 -9.26 -4.69
CA ILE A 85 -27.15 -7.81 -4.81
C ILE A 85 -27.42 -7.43 -6.27
N GLY A 86 -27.03 -8.28 -7.23
CA GLY A 86 -27.10 -8.06 -8.67
C GLY A 86 -27.89 -9.12 -9.44
N PRO A 87 -28.17 -8.87 -10.74
CA PRO A 87 -28.79 -9.85 -11.63
C PRO A 87 -28.02 -11.17 -11.64
N TYR A 88 -28.75 -12.28 -11.72
CA TYR A 88 -28.20 -13.63 -11.85
C TYR A 88 -27.85 -13.96 -13.31
N ASP A 89 -27.33 -12.97 -14.03
CA ASP A 89 -26.93 -13.10 -15.43
C ASP A 89 -25.41 -12.96 -15.56
N PRO A 90 -24.77 -13.62 -16.53
CA PRO A 90 -23.36 -13.37 -16.85
C PRO A 90 -23.11 -11.90 -17.21
N LEU A 91 -21.98 -11.33 -16.75
CA LEU A 91 -21.58 -9.99 -17.18
C LEU A 91 -20.84 -10.07 -18.51
N LEU A 92 -21.51 -9.75 -19.60
CA LEU A 92 -20.87 -9.74 -20.92
C LEU A 92 -19.81 -8.61 -21.01
N LEU A 93 -18.57 -9.00 -21.33
CA LEU A 93 -17.44 -8.09 -21.53
C LEU A 93 -17.12 -7.90 -23.02
N SER A 94 -17.27 -8.96 -23.82
CA SER A 94 -17.12 -8.94 -25.28
C SER A 94 -18.12 -9.91 -25.92
N GLN A 95 -18.62 -9.55 -27.10
CA GLN A 95 -19.49 -10.40 -27.93
C GLN A 95 -18.69 -11.30 -28.88
N ASN A 96 -17.52 -10.88 -29.35
CA ASN A 96 -16.69 -11.62 -30.30
C ASN A 96 -15.19 -11.43 -29.98
N PRO A 97 -14.51 -12.44 -29.40
CA PRO A 97 -15.08 -13.66 -28.83
C PRO A 97 -16.02 -13.35 -27.66
N ILE A 98 -16.95 -14.28 -27.36
CA ILE A 98 -17.83 -14.16 -26.19
C ILE A 98 -16.96 -14.29 -24.94
N VAL A 99 -16.83 -13.21 -24.18
CA VAL A 99 -16.14 -13.21 -22.89
C VAL A 99 -17.07 -12.59 -21.87
N HIS A 100 -17.26 -13.29 -20.75
CA HIS A 100 -18.18 -12.87 -19.71
C HIS A 100 -17.67 -13.24 -18.32
N VAL A 101 -18.08 -12.48 -17.32
CA VAL A 101 -17.90 -12.88 -15.92
C VAL A 101 -19.02 -13.88 -15.56
N PRO A 102 -18.71 -15.00 -14.89
CA PRO A 102 -19.71 -15.96 -14.44
C PRO A 102 -20.82 -15.31 -13.61
N ALA A 103 -22.06 -15.76 -13.81
CA ALA A 103 -23.23 -15.25 -13.07
C ALA A 103 -23.07 -15.37 -11.55
N SER A 104 -22.39 -16.43 -11.08
CA SER A 104 -22.08 -16.69 -9.66
C SER A 104 -21.23 -15.61 -9.00
N ILE A 105 -20.41 -14.90 -9.78
CA ILE A 105 -19.61 -13.75 -9.34
C ILE A 105 -20.40 -12.47 -9.59
N ASN A 106 -20.96 -12.28 -10.79
CA ASN A 106 -21.61 -11.04 -11.20
C ASN A 106 -22.82 -10.65 -10.31
N CYS A 107 -23.55 -11.63 -9.79
CA CYS A 107 -24.70 -11.41 -8.90
C CYS A 107 -24.30 -10.77 -7.55
N ARG A 108 -22.99 -10.69 -7.24
CA ARG A 108 -22.45 -10.08 -6.02
C ARG A 108 -21.59 -8.85 -6.29
N LEU A 109 -21.31 -8.54 -7.57
CA LEU A 109 -20.58 -7.33 -7.94
C LEU A 109 -21.48 -6.10 -7.85
N MET A 110 -20.97 -5.05 -7.20
CA MET A 110 -21.56 -3.71 -7.25
C MET A 110 -21.35 -3.07 -8.63
N MET A 111 -22.13 -2.03 -8.96
CA MET A 111 -22.07 -1.37 -10.26
C MET A 111 -20.66 -0.84 -10.60
N HIS A 112 -19.99 -0.17 -9.66
CA HIS A 112 -18.62 0.28 -9.87
C HIS A 112 -17.68 -0.91 -10.09
N GLN A 113 -17.84 -2.00 -9.34
CA GLN A 113 -16.99 -3.18 -9.53
C GLN A 113 -17.13 -3.75 -10.95
N ARG A 114 -18.33 -3.79 -11.52
CA ARG A 114 -18.55 -4.19 -12.92
C ARG A 114 -17.84 -3.28 -13.91
N GLU A 115 -17.87 -1.97 -13.69
CA GLU A 115 -17.13 -1.02 -14.53
C GLU A 115 -15.62 -1.24 -14.43
N GLY A 116 -15.10 -1.56 -13.24
CA GLY A 116 -13.68 -1.85 -13.07
C GLY A 116 -13.26 -3.15 -13.75
N VAL A 117 -14.10 -4.18 -13.71
CA VAL A 117 -13.87 -5.42 -14.48
C VAL A 117 -13.83 -5.13 -15.99
N LYS A 118 -14.79 -4.35 -16.51
CA LYS A 118 -14.82 -3.94 -17.92
C LYS A 118 -13.58 -3.13 -18.29
N PHE A 119 -13.13 -2.23 -17.42
CA PHE A 119 -11.92 -1.45 -17.62
C PHE A 119 -10.67 -2.34 -17.72
N LEU A 120 -10.47 -3.26 -16.78
CA LEU A 120 -9.35 -4.22 -16.81
C LEU A 120 -9.39 -5.09 -18.07
N TYR A 121 -10.57 -5.56 -18.46
CA TYR A 121 -10.73 -6.36 -19.67
C TYR A 121 -10.45 -5.58 -20.96
N ASN A 122 -10.85 -4.32 -21.03
CA ASN A 122 -10.54 -3.47 -22.18
C ASN A 122 -9.03 -3.26 -22.36
N LEU A 123 -8.29 -3.10 -21.26
CA LEU A 123 -6.82 -3.04 -21.31
C LEU A 123 -6.23 -4.37 -21.78
N TYR A 124 -6.72 -5.48 -21.23
CA TYR A 124 -6.30 -6.84 -21.62
C TYR A 124 -6.49 -7.09 -23.11
N ARG A 125 -7.68 -6.79 -23.66
CA ARG A 125 -8.01 -6.94 -25.08
C ARG A 125 -7.08 -6.15 -25.99
N ASN A 126 -6.63 -4.98 -25.53
CA ASN A 126 -5.72 -4.12 -26.27
C ASN A 126 -4.25 -4.46 -26.02
N ASN A 127 -3.92 -5.55 -25.31
CA ASN A 127 -2.56 -5.93 -24.92
C ASN A 127 -1.80 -4.84 -24.13
N HIS A 128 -2.53 -4.12 -23.27
CA HIS A 128 -1.97 -3.10 -22.38
C HIS A 128 -2.16 -3.49 -20.92
N GLY A 129 -1.32 -2.94 -20.05
CA GLY A 129 -1.54 -2.91 -18.61
C GLY A 129 -2.17 -1.60 -18.15
N GLY A 130 -2.28 -1.42 -16.83
CA GLY A 130 -2.87 -0.22 -16.24
C GLY A 130 -2.99 -0.30 -14.72
N VAL A 131 -3.67 0.67 -14.13
CA VAL A 131 -3.80 0.80 -12.67
C VAL A 131 -5.27 0.88 -12.28
N LEU A 132 -5.69 0.01 -11.36
CA LEU A 132 -6.96 0.11 -10.65
C LEU A 132 -6.73 0.88 -9.35
N GLY A 133 -7.06 2.16 -9.41
CA GLY A 133 -6.84 3.22 -8.42
C GLY A 133 -7.92 3.37 -7.36
N ASP A 134 -8.88 2.44 -7.24
CA ASP A 134 -10.01 2.56 -6.32
C ASP A 134 -9.56 2.68 -4.85
N ASP A 135 -10.27 3.49 -4.08
CA ASP A 135 -10.04 3.63 -2.64
C ASP A 135 -10.10 2.30 -1.88
N MET A 136 -9.32 2.23 -0.79
CA MET A 136 -9.24 1.03 0.05
C MET A 136 -10.61 0.64 0.61
N GLY A 137 -11.08 -0.57 0.31
CA GLY A 137 -12.40 -1.05 0.73
C GLY A 137 -13.46 -1.08 -0.37
N LEU A 138 -13.20 -0.53 -1.56
CA LEU A 138 -14.12 -0.65 -2.71
C LEU A 138 -14.07 -2.02 -3.42
N GLY A 139 -13.23 -2.94 -2.95
CA GLY A 139 -13.14 -4.32 -3.45
C GLY A 139 -12.33 -4.47 -4.74
N LYS A 140 -11.05 -4.04 -4.73
CA LYS A 140 -10.14 -4.25 -5.88
C LYS A 140 -9.83 -5.72 -6.15
N THR A 141 -9.71 -6.53 -5.08
CA THR A 141 -9.42 -7.97 -5.17
C THR A 141 -10.52 -8.71 -5.92
N ILE A 142 -11.79 -8.54 -5.53
CA ILE A 142 -12.92 -9.19 -6.21
C ILE A 142 -13.06 -8.72 -7.67
N GLN A 143 -12.82 -7.44 -7.97
CA GLN A 143 -12.79 -6.95 -9.35
C GLN A 143 -11.71 -7.67 -10.17
N THR A 144 -10.53 -7.88 -9.57
CA THR A 144 -9.42 -8.57 -10.22
C THR A 144 -9.73 -10.05 -10.44
N ILE A 145 -10.28 -10.74 -9.44
CA ILE A 145 -10.67 -12.15 -9.56
C ILE A 145 -11.78 -12.33 -10.61
N ALA A 146 -12.78 -11.45 -10.62
CA ALA A 146 -13.85 -11.47 -11.62
C ALA A 146 -13.31 -11.26 -13.05
N PHE A 147 -12.38 -10.33 -13.21
CA PHE A 147 -11.65 -10.12 -14.46
C PHE A 147 -10.88 -11.38 -14.90
N LEU A 148 -10.10 -11.98 -13.99
CA LEU A 148 -9.37 -13.21 -14.29
C LEU A 148 -10.31 -14.37 -14.64
N ALA A 149 -11.40 -14.54 -13.89
CA ALA A 149 -12.39 -15.58 -14.15
C ALA A 149 -12.99 -15.45 -15.57
N ALA A 150 -13.27 -14.22 -16.01
CA ALA A 150 -13.75 -13.98 -17.37
C ALA A 150 -12.68 -14.30 -18.43
N VAL A 151 -11.43 -13.86 -18.21
CA VAL A 151 -10.33 -14.12 -19.16
C VAL A 151 -10.05 -15.61 -19.29
N PHE A 152 -10.04 -16.37 -18.19
CA PHE A 152 -9.72 -17.79 -18.19
C PHE A 152 -10.95 -18.70 -18.38
N GLY A 153 -12.13 -18.14 -18.65
CA GLY A 153 -13.35 -18.91 -18.91
C GLY A 153 -13.74 -19.82 -17.74
N LYS A 154 -13.57 -19.35 -16.50
CA LYS A 154 -13.87 -20.13 -15.29
C LYS A 154 -15.37 -20.12 -15.03
N ASP A 155 -16.13 -20.81 -15.88
CA ASP A 155 -17.56 -21.01 -15.66
C ASP A 155 -17.80 -22.13 -14.68
N GLY A 156 -18.70 -21.88 -13.73
CA GLY A 156 -18.83 -22.70 -12.54
C GLY A 156 -19.41 -24.10 -12.73
N ASP A 157 -19.89 -24.46 -13.93
CA ASP A 157 -20.54 -25.74 -14.24
C ASP A 157 -20.46 -26.17 -15.72
N LEU A 158 -20.12 -25.27 -16.64
CA LEU A 158 -19.93 -25.60 -18.06
C LEU A 158 -18.44 -25.77 -18.29
N GLY A 159 -18.04 -26.98 -18.71
CA GLY A 159 -16.66 -27.36 -18.94
C GLY A 159 -15.92 -26.28 -19.74
N SER A 160 -14.63 -26.13 -19.44
CA SER A 160 -13.72 -25.20 -20.10
C SER A 160 -13.99 -25.19 -21.61
N THR A 161 -14.66 -24.13 -22.11
CA THR A 161 -14.64 -23.84 -23.54
C THR A 161 -13.18 -23.88 -23.95
N GLU A 162 -12.86 -24.62 -25.03
CA GLU A 162 -11.52 -24.80 -25.58
C GLU A 162 -10.89 -23.46 -25.99
N LEU A 163 -10.58 -22.65 -25.00
CA LEU A 163 -9.78 -21.45 -25.09
C LEU A 163 -8.35 -21.91 -25.16
N GLU A 164 -7.58 -21.29 -26.05
CA GLU A 164 -6.14 -21.49 -26.13
C GLU A 164 -5.52 -21.49 -24.73
N LYS A 165 -4.61 -22.44 -24.50
CA LYS A 165 -3.98 -22.65 -23.20
C LYS A 165 -3.17 -21.40 -22.83
N LYS A 166 -3.74 -20.55 -21.98
CA LYS A 166 -3.13 -19.29 -21.52
C LYS A 166 -2.01 -19.57 -20.52
N GLY A 167 -1.01 -18.68 -20.51
CA GLY A 167 0.03 -18.70 -19.49
C GLY A 167 -0.53 -18.43 -18.08
N PRO A 168 0.25 -18.71 -17.03
CA PRO A 168 -0.15 -18.50 -15.65
C PRO A 168 -0.22 -17.00 -15.30
N VAL A 169 -0.85 -16.69 -14.17
CA VAL A 169 -0.95 -15.35 -13.59
C VAL A 169 0.00 -15.22 -12.41
N LEU A 170 0.74 -14.12 -12.32
CA LEU A 170 1.54 -13.77 -11.15
C LEU A 170 0.89 -12.65 -10.36
N ILE A 171 0.79 -12.82 -9.04
CA ILE A 171 0.34 -11.80 -8.10
C ILE A 171 1.46 -11.53 -7.10
N VAL A 172 1.91 -10.28 -7.03
CA VAL A 172 2.93 -9.83 -6.08
C VAL A 172 2.31 -8.80 -5.14
N GLY A 173 2.47 -9.00 -3.83
CA GLY A 173 1.94 -8.06 -2.84
C GLY A 173 2.66 -8.12 -1.49
N PRO A 174 2.19 -7.36 -0.48
CA PRO A 174 2.69 -7.48 0.88
C PRO A 174 2.54 -8.90 1.43
N SER A 175 3.50 -9.39 2.21
CA SER A 175 3.42 -10.73 2.82
C SER A 175 2.15 -10.92 3.67
N SER A 176 1.67 -9.85 4.30
CA SER A 176 0.47 -9.85 5.16
C SER A 176 -0.84 -10.08 4.41
N VAL A 177 -0.90 -9.87 3.09
CA VAL A 177 -2.15 -10.02 2.30
C VAL A 177 -2.20 -11.31 1.50
N ILE A 178 -1.13 -12.11 1.48
CA ILE A 178 -1.05 -13.35 0.71
C ILE A 178 -2.17 -14.32 1.09
N GLN A 179 -2.39 -14.51 2.40
CA GLN A 179 -3.45 -15.41 2.87
C GLN A 179 -4.84 -14.89 2.48
N ASN A 180 -5.06 -13.59 2.59
CA ASN A 180 -6.32 -12.97 2.16
C ASN A 180 -6.59 -13.20 0.66
N TRP A 181 -5.56 -13.11 -0.19
CA TRP A 181 -5.71 -13.44 -1.61
C TRP A 181 -6.09 -14.92 -1.81
N LEU A 182 -5.48 -15.86 -1.07
CA LEU A 182 -5.83 -17.27 -1.15
C LEU A 182 -7.30 -17.52 -0.76
N ASP A 183 -7.72 -16.93 0.36
CA ASP A 183 -9.09 -17.07 0.87
C ASP A 183 -10.10 -16.50 -0.14
N GLU A 184 -9.82 -15.33 -0.71
CA GLU A 184 -10.66 -14.71 -1.74
C GLU A 184 -10.72 -15.56 -3.03
N PHE A 185 -9.61 -16.11 -3.51
CA PHE A 185 -9.65 -17.01 -4.66
C PHE A 185 -10.50 -18.26 -4.39
N SER A 186 -10.36 -18.86 -3.21
CA SER A 186 -11.12 -20.06 -2.80
C SER A 186 -12.62 -19.79 -2.72
N LYS A 187 -12.99 -18.55 -2.35
CA LYS A 187 -14.37 -18.10 -2.22
C LYS A 187 -15.02 -17.81 -3.58
N TRP A 188 -14.30 -17.13 -4.46
CA TRP A 188 -14.90 -16.54 -5.67
C TRP A 188 -14.70 -17.36 -6.95
N SER A 189 -13.75 -18.29 -6.97
CA SER A 189 -13.33 -18.94 -8.22
C SER A 189 -12.73 -20.33 -7.98
N THR A 190 -12.47 -21.08 -9.05
CA THR A 190 -11.92 -22.45 -8.99
C THR A 190 -10.49 -22.53 -9.54
N PHE A 191 -9.72 -21.44 -9.44
CA PHE A 191 -8.33 -21.44 -9.89
C PHE A 191 -7.45 -22.42 -9.09
N ASP A 192 -6.46 -23.03 -9.76
CA ASP A 192 -5.33 -23.65 -9.04
C ASP A 192 -4.33 -22.57 -8.62
N VAL A 193 -4.44 -22.18 -7.35
CA VAL A 193 -3.62 -21.12 -6.74
C VAL A 193 -2.51 -21.74 -5.92
N SER A 194 -1.27 -21.27 -6.12
CA SER A 194 -0.11 -21.70 -5.35
C SER A 194 0.67 -20.51 -4.78
N ILE A 195 1.22 -20.67 -3.58
CA ILE A 195 1.98 -19.63 -2.91
C ILE A 195 3.47 -19.91 -3.09
N TYR A 196 4.19 -18.96 -3.68
CA TYR A 196 5.65 -18.97 -3.76
C TYR A 196 6.25 -18.19 -2.59
N HIS A 197 6.32 -18.85 -1.43
CA HIS A 197 6.89 -18.29 -0.20
C HIS A 197 7.42 -19.41 0.70
N GLY A 198 8.43 -19.12 1.53
CA GLY A 198 8.97 -20.08 2.50
C GLY A 198 9.79 -21.24 1.91
N PRO A 199 9.88 -22.39 2.59
CA PRO A 199 10.79 -23.49 2.21
C PRO A 199 10.31 -24.29 0.99
N ASN A 200 9.02 -24.33 0.69
CA ASN A 200 8.43 -25.19 -0.35
C ASN A 200 8.56 -24.63 -1.79
N ARG A 201 9.36 -23.57 -2.00
CA ARG A 201 9.44 -22.83 -3.27
C ARG A 201 9.85 -23.71 -4.45
N ASP A 202 10.82 -24.61 -4.28
CA ASP A 202 11.32 -25.45 -5.38
C ASP A 202 10.29 -26.48 -5.84
N MET A 203 9.43 -26.93 -4.93
CA MET A 203 8.30 -27.80 -5.27
C MET A 203 7.23 -27.04 -6.07
N ILE A 204 6.89 -25.83 -5.62
CA ILE A 204 5.91 -24.97 -6.30
C ILE A 204 6.42 -24.54 -7.68
N PHE A 205 7.72 -24.26 -7.82
CA PHE A 205 8.32 -23.95 -9.11
C PHE A 205 8.21 -25.11 -10.09
N ARG A 206 8.52 -26.34 -9.66
CA ARG A 206 8.32 -27.55 -10.49
C ARG A 206 6.85 -27.76 -10.86
N LYS A 207 5.91 -27.51 -9.93
CA LYS A 207 4.46 -27.58 -10.21
C LYS A 207 4.05 -26.54 -11.28
N LEU A 208 4.64 -25.35 -11.23
CA LEU A 208 4.39 -24.28 -12.19
C LEU A 208 4.94 -24.63 -13.58
N GLU A 209 6.15 -25.19 -13.69
CA GLU A 209 6.72 -25.69 -14.95
C GLU A 209 5.89 -26.83 -15.56
N ALA A 210 5.29 -27.67 -14.71
CA ALA A 210 4.37 -28.73 -15.14
C ALA A 210 2.97 -28.22 -15.55
N ASN A 211 2.76 -26.90 -15.63
CA ASN A 211 1.44 -26.28 -15.89
C ASN A 211 0.36 -26.64 -14.86
N GLY A 212 0.74 -27.02 -13.64
CA GLY A 212 -0.17 -27.34 -12.55
C GLY A 212 -0.55 -26.13 -11.68
N VAL A 213 -0.23 -24.91 -12.11
CA VAL A 213 -0.53 -23.67 -11.38
C VAL A 213 -1.09 -22.66 -12.35
N GLU A 214 -2.28 -22.13 -12.05
CA GLU A 214 -2.91 -21.08 -12.85
C GLU A 214 -2.62 -19.69 -12.28
N VAL A 215 -2.54 -19.58 -10.94
CA VAL A 215 -2.23 -18.34 -10.24
C VAL A 215 -1.11 -18.58 -9.23
N LEU A 216 0.00 -17.87 -9.37
CA LEU A 216 1.09 -17.85 -8.41
C LEU A 216 1.02 -16.56 -7.57
N ILE A 217 0.96 -16.68 -6.25
CA ILE A 217 1.01 -15.55 -5.33
C ILE A 217 2.36 -15.52 -4.62
N THR A 218 3.01 -14.37 -4.56
CA THR A 218 4.28 -14.19 -3.83
C THR A 218 4.36 -12.84 -3.13
N SER A 219 5.28 -12.71 -2.18
CA SER A 219 5.52 -11.46 -1.47
C SER A 219 6.51 -10.57 -2.21
N PHE A 220 6.44 -9.26 -1.95
CA PHE A 220 7.46 -8.32 -2.42
C PHE A 220 8.88 -8.72 -2.04
N ASP A 221 9.10 -9.18 -0.81
CA ASP A 221 10.44 -9.56 -0.36
C ASP A 221 10.95 -10.81 -1.07
N THR A 222 10.08 -11.80 -1.28
CA THR A 222 10.43 -13.01 -2.03
C THR A 222 10.69 -12.69 -3.50
N TYR A 223 9.82 -11.90 -4.13
CA TYR A 223 9.98 -11.50 -5.53
C TYR A 223 11.24 -10.63 -5.73
N ARG A 224 11.58 -9.75 -4.79
CA ARG A 224 12.82 -8.97 -4.84
C ARG A 224 14.08 -9.85 -4.91
N ILE A 225 14.06 -11.02 -4.27
CA ILE A 225 15.22 -11.94 -4.20
C ILE A 225 15.21 -12.94 -5.35
N HIS A 226 14.04 -13.46 -5.73
CA HIS A 226 13.89 -14.54 -6.71
C HIS A 226 13.28 -14.08 -8.04
N GLY A 227 13.16 -12.78 -8.23
CA GLY A 227 12.52 -12.17 -9.40
C GLY A 227 13.18 -12.59 -10.70
N SER A 228 14.51 -12.72 -10.74
CA SER A 228 15.23 -13.14 -11.95
C SER A 228 14.80 -14.53 -12.46
N ILE A 229 14.54 -15.48 -11.56
CA ILE A 229 14.03 -16.82 -11.90
C ILE A 229 12.57 -16.71 -12.34
N LEU A 230 11.74 -16.00 -11.56
CA LEU A 230 10.32 -15.87 -11.85
C LEU A 230 10.04 -15.10 -13.16
N SER A 231 10.91 -14.16 -13.54
CA SER A 231 10.82 -13.39 -14.78
C SER A 231 11.15 -14.21 -16.03
N GLN A 232 11.75 -15.41 -15.89
CA GLN A 232 11.97 -16.31 -17.02
C GLN A 232 10.67 -16.92 -17.54
N ILE A 233 9.68 -17.09 -16.65
CA ILE A 233 8.36 -17.65 -16.95
C ILE A 233 7.56 -16.70 -17.84
N GLN A 234 6.83 -17.26 -18.80
CA GLN A 234 5.93 -16.52 -19.69
C GLN A 234 4.58 -16.31 -18.99
N TRP A 235 4.50 -15.24 -18.20
CA TRP A 235 3.27 -14.83 -17.52
C TRP A 235 2.25 -14.27 -18.51
N GLU A 236 1.00 -14.72 -18.41
CA GLU A 236 -0.10 -14.15 -19.19
C GLU A 236 -0.50 -12.79 -18.62
N ILE A 237 -0.66 -12.70 -17.29
CA ILE A 237 -1.02 -11.48 -16.56
C ILE A 237 -0.12 -11.36 -15.32
N VAL A 238 0.32 -10.14 -15.03
CA VAL A 238 0.96 -9.81 -13.76
C VAL A 238 0.14 -8.76 -13.03
N ILE A 239 -0.12 -9.01 -11.75
CA ILE A 239 -0.81 -8.09 -10.85
C ILE A 239 0.14 -7.74 -9.71
N VAL A 240 0.31 -6.45 -9.44
CA VAL A 240 1.01 -5.95 -8.26
C VAL A 240 0.02 -5.26 -7.33
N ASP A 241 -0.23 -5.88 -6.19
CA ASP A 241 -1.03 -5.29 -5.12
C ASP A 241 -0.20 -4.29 -4.30
N GLU A 242 -0.81 -3.20 -3.88
CA GLU A 242 -0.13 -2.01 -3.37
C GLU A 242 1.00 -1.52 -4.30
N ALA A 243 0.66 -1.31 -5.58
CA ALA A 243 1.58 -0.87 -6.64
C ALA A 243 2.36 0.41 -6.31
N HIS A 244 1.90 1.24 -5.38
CA HIS A 244 2.66 2.38 -4.86
C HIS A 244 4.02 1.98 -4.23
N ARG A 245 4.25 0.69 -3.94
CA ARG A 245 5.55 0.14 -3.54
C ARG A 245 6.61 0.23 -4.65
N LEU A 246 6.21 0.34 -5.91
CA LEU A 246 7.07 0.52 -7.08
C LEU A 246 7.49 1.98 -7.31
N LYS A 247 7.35 2.85 -6.30
CA LYS A 247 7.63 4.29 -6.40
C LYS A 247 9.09 4.67 -6.62
N ASN A 248 10.05 3.78 -6.41
CA ASN A 248 11.48 4.10 -6.47
C ASN A 248 12.21 3.24 -7.52
N GLU A 249 12.67 3.90 -8.58
CA GLU A 249 13.43 3.30 -9.69
C GLU A 249 14.69 2.56 -9.22
N LYS A 250 15.36 3.06 -8.17
CA LYS A 250 16.61 2.49 -7.65
C LYS A 250 16.37 1.28 -6.76
N SER A 251 15.12 0.92 -6.49
CA SER A 251 14.81 -0.21 -5.64
C SER A 251 15.02 -1.52 -6.39
N LYS A 252 15.65 -2.50 -5.74
CA LYS A 252 15.82 -3.86 -6.29
C LYS A 252 14.49 -4.49 -6.70
N LEU A 253 13.40 -4.15 -6.00
CA LEU A 253 12.05 -4.60 -6.34
C LEU A 253 11.62 -4.03 -7.70
N TYR A 254 11.78 -2.73 -7.93
CA TYR A 254 11.43 -2.10 -9.20
C TYR A 254 12.21 -2.71 -10.36
N SER A 255 13.54 -2.86 -10.19
CA SER A 255 14.39 -3.50 -11.20
C SER A 255 13.94 -4.93 -11.52
N ALA A 256 13.66 -5.75 -10.49
CA ALA A 256 13.15 -7.10 -10.69
C ALA A 256 11.78 -7.13 -11.41
N CYS A 257 10.88 -6.18 -11.10
CA CYS A 257 9.58 -6.06 -11.76
C CYS A 257 9.68 -5.59 -13.22
N LEU A 258 10.74 -4.86 -13.60
CA LEU A 258 10.99 -4.47 -15.00
C LEU A 258 11.46 -5.65 -15.87
N GLU A 259 12.02 -6.71 -15.28
CA GLU A 259 12.44 -7.93 -16.00
C GLU A 259 11.26 -8.78 -16.48
N ILE A 260 10.04 -8.45 -16.04
CA ILE A 260 8.81 -9.14 -16.44
C ILE A 260 8.53 -8.90 -17.93
N LYS A 261 8.40 -9.99 -18.68
CA LYS A 261 8.28 -9.96 -20.15
C LYS A 261 6.92 -9.51 -20.68
N THR A 262 5.83 -9.70 -19.92
CA THR A 262 4.47 -9.41 -20.40
C THR A 262 4.13 -7.92 -20.31
N LEU A 263 3.32 -7.42 -21.25
CA LEU A 263 2.77 -6.06 -21.23
C LEU A 263 1.48 -5.95 -20.41
N LYS A 264 0.83 -7.08 -20.09
CA LYS A 264 -0.44 -7.16 -19.35
C LYS A 264 -0.19 -7.04 -17.84
N ARG A 265 0.32 -5.87 -17.43
CA ARG A 265 0.75 -5.54 -16.06
C ARG A 265 -0.28 -4.65 -15.37
N TYR A 266 -0.86 -5.11 -14.27
CA TYR A 266 -1.90 -4.39 -13.54
C TYR A 266 -1.43 -3.99 -12.15
N GLY A 267 -1.47 -2.69 -11.85
CA GLY A 267 -1.23 -2.18 -10.51
C GLY A 267 -2.55 -2.00 -9.75
N LEU A 268 -2.64 -2.52 -8.52
CA LEU A 268 -3.75 -2.24 -7.61
C LEU A 268 -3.25 -1.32 -6.51
N THR A 269 -3.82 -0.12 -6.36
CA THR A 269 -3.49 0.73 -5.22
C THR A 269 -4.53 1.83 -5.02
N GLY A 270 -4.90 2.13 -3.78
CA GLY A 270 -5.74 3.31 -3.49
C GLY A 270 -4.96 4.63 -3.52
N THR A 271 -3.63 4.58 -3.47
CA THR A 271 -2.76 5.75 -3.33
C THR A 271 -1.71 5.77 -4.43
N ILE A 272 -2.06 6.29 -5.60
CA ILE A 272 -1.19 6.30 -6.79
C ILE A 272 0.07 7.16 -6.57
N MET A 273 -0.04 8.22 -5.76
CA MET A 273 1.06 9.11 -5.38
C MET A 273 1.07 9.32 -3.87
N GLN A 274 2.23 9.28 -3.24
CA GLN A 274 2.39 9.58 -1.82
C GLN A 274 3.04 10.95 -1.61
N ASN A 275 4.17 11.19 -2.28
CA ASN A 275 4.98 12.39 -2.02
C ASN A 275 5.39 13.15 -3.28
N LYS A 276 5.71 12.46 -4.38
CA LYS A 276 6.31 13.07 -5.57
C LYS A 276 5.63 12.59 -6.84
N ILE A 277 5.51 13.47 -7.83
CA ILE A 277 4.91 13.15 -9.13
C ILE A 277 5.74 12.12 -9.89
N MET A 278 7.07 12.11 -9.71
CA MET A 278 7.94 11.06 -10.24
C MET A 278 7.61 9.64 -9.71
N GLU A 279 6.95 9.50 -8.55
CA GLU A 279 6.49 8.19 -8.07
C GLU A 279 5.42 7.62 -9.02
N LEU A 280 4.56 8.48 -9.58
CA LEU A 280 3.55 8.10 -10.56
C LEU A 280 4.20 7.66 -11.87
N PHE A 281 5.21 8.37 -12.35
CA PHE A 281 5.95 7.96 -13.55
C PHE A 281 6.44 6.52 -13.44
N ASN A 282 7.11 6.18 -12.34
CA ASN A 282 7.65 4.82 -12.14
C ASN A 282 6.55 3.75 -12.19
N VAL A 283 5.40 3.99 -11.54
CA VAL A 283 4.28 3.01 -11.56
C VAL A 283 3.73 2.82 -12.98
N PHE A 284 3.58 3.89 -13.76
CA PHE A 284 3.06 3.81 -15.13
C PHE A 284 4.08 3.35 -16.17
N ASP A 285 5.36 3.65 -15.98
CA ASP A 285 6.46 3.11 -16.78
C ASP A 285 6.49 1.57 -16.67
N TRP A 286 6.23 1.05 -15.46
CA TRP A 286 6.05 -0.38 -15.27
C TRP A 286 4.71 -0.91 -15.78
N ALA A 287 3.57 -0.27 -15.48
CA ALA A 287 2.25 -0.84 -15.82
C ALA A 287 1.90 -0.69 -17.32
N ALA A 288 2.28 0.42 -17.94
CA ALA A 288 1.96 0.77 -19.32
C ALA A 288 3.15 1.52 -19.95
N PRO A 289 4.25 0.81 -20.27
CA PRO A 289 5.50 1.44 -20.73
C PRO A 289 5.27 2.32 -21.96
N GLY A 290 5.90 3.50 -21.98
CA GLY A 290 5.81 4.46 -23.07
C GLY A 290 4.59 5.39 -23.05
N CYS A 291 3.58 5.15 -22.19
CA CYS A 291 2.37 5.99 -22.16
C CYS A 291 2.61 7.46 -21.74
N LEU A 292 3.70 7.72 -21.01
CA LEU A 292 4.07 9.04 -20.51
C LEU A 292 5.33 9.63 -21.19
N GLY A 293 5.84 8.95 -22.22
CA GLY A 293 7.14 9.25 -22.82
C GLY A 293 8.31 8.74 -21.97
N ASN A 294 9.51 9.24 -22.24
CA ASN A 294 10.68 8.92 -21.43
C ASN A 294 10.73 9.79 -20.16
N ARG A 295 11.64 9.42 -19.25
CA ARG A 295 11.75 10.01 -17.92
C ARG A 295 12.11 11.50 -17.96
N GLU A 296 13.05 11.86 -18.83
CA GLU A 296 13.52 13.23 -19.02
C GLU A 296 12.39 14.12 -19.52
N HIS A 297 11.66 13.67 -20.55
CA HIS A 297 10.46 14.33 -21.04
C HIS A 297 9.41 14.48 -19.94
N PHE A 298 9.12 13.41 -19.19
CA PHE A 298 8.14 13.48 -18.11
C PHE A 298 8.54 14.51 -17.05
N ARG A 299 9.82 14.55 -16.70
CA ARG A 299 10.35 15.52 -15.73
C ARG A 299 10.17 16.95 -16.22
N GLU A 300 10.61 17.25 -17.43
CA GLU A 300 10.57 18.60 -17.99
C GLU A 300 9.15 19.07 -18.32
N TYR A 301 8.31 18.17 -18.82
CA TYR A 301 6.96 18.50 -19.29
C TYR A 301 5.93 18.51 -18.16
N TYR A 302 6.05 17.64 -17.15
CA TYR A 302 5.10 17.53 -16.05
C TYR A 302 5.69 17.90 -14.70
N ASP A 303 6.73 17.19 -14.23
CA ASP A 303 7.21 17.30 -12.84
C ASP A 303 7.71 18.71 -12.48
N GLU A 304 8.60 19.29 -13.28
CA GLU A 304 9.15 20.64 -13.03
C GLU A 304 8.07 21.72 -13.12
N PRO A 305 7.24 21.82 -14.18
CA PRO A 305 6.16 22.82 -14.24
C PRO A 305 5.18 22.71 -13.07
N LEU A 306 4.78 21.49 -12.68
CA LEU A 306 3.86 21.27 -11.56
C LEU A 306 4.48 21.70 -10.23
N LYS A 307 5.77 21.42 -10.00
CA LYS A 307 6.50 21.90 -8.82
C LYS A 307 6.61 23.42 -8.77
N HIS A 308 6.82 24.08 -9.91
CA HIS A 308 6.91 25.54 -9.95
C HIS A 308 5.55 26.18 -9.69
N GLY A 309 4.48 25.70 -10.33
CA GLY A 309 3.14 26.25 -10.15
C GLY A 309 2.51 25.97 -8.77
N GLN A 310 2.99 24.98 -8.02
CA GLN A 310 2.52 24.70 -6.65
C GLN A 310 3.19 25.57 -5.57
N ARG A 311 4.21 26.35 -5.89
CA ARG A 311 4.87 27.23 -4.91
C ARG A 311 3.93 28.38 -4.55
N ALA A 312 3.85 28.72 -3.26
CA ALA A 312 3.04 29.85 -2.80
C ALA A 312 3.44 31.19 -3.44
N THR A 313 4.70 31.32 -3.88
CA THR A 313 5.26 32.50 -4.54
C THR A 313 5.27 32.41 -6.07
N ALA A 314 4.57 31.44 -6.66
CA ALA A 314 4.58 31.22 -8.10
C ALA A 314 3.87 32.36 -8.85
N PRO A 315 4.47 32.94 -9.91
CA PRO A 315 3.78 33.84 -10.82
C PRO A 315 2.59 33.16 -11.50
N GLU A 316 1.54 33.93 -11.82
CA GLU A 316 0.29 33.41 -12.40
C GLU A 316 0.51 32.66 -13.73
N THR A 317 1.52 33.04 -14.51
CA THR A 317 1.93 32.33 -15.72
C THR A 317 2.34 30.87 -15.45
N PHE A 318 3.12 30.63 -14.38
CA PHE A 318 3.53 29.27 -14.00
C PHE A 318 2.38 28.47 -13.42
N VAL A 319 1.45 29.11 -12.70
CA VAL A 319 0.23 28.46 -12.22
C VAL A 319 -0.64 27.99 -13.39
N ARG A 320 -0.82 28.84 -14.42
CA ARG A 320 -1.57 28.47 -15.63
C ARG A 320 -0.93 27.31 -16.37
N ILE A 321 0.39 27.37 -16.61
CA ILE A 321 1.13 26.27 -17.25
C ILE A 321 0.98 24.98 -16.43
N ALA A 322 1.10 25.05 -15.11
CA ALA A 322 0.94 23.88 -14.25
C ALA A 322 -0.47 23.27 -14.37
N ASP A 323 -1.53 24.09 -14.42
CA ASP A 323 -2.90 23.57 -14.59
C ASP A 323 -3.11 22.95 -15.97
N GLU A 324 -2.60 23.57 -17.05
CA GLU A 324 -2.62 22.99 -18.41
C GLU A 324 -1.91 21.63 -18.45
N ARG A 325 -0.70 21.53 -17.87
CA ARG A 325 0.06 20.27 -17.80
C ARG A 325 -0.65 19.22 -16.95
N LYS A 326 -1.26 19.63 -15.84
CA LYS A 326 -2.09 18.77 -14.99
C LYS A 326 -3.27 18.18 -15.76
N GLN A 327 -4.04 19.02 -16.45
CA GLN A 327 -5.20 18.57 -17.24
C GLN A 327 -4.77 17.61 -18.36
N HIS A 328 -3.66 17.90 -19.03
CA HIS A 328 -3.10 17.00 -20.02
C HIS A 328 -2.71 15.65 -19.41
N LEU A 329 -2.02 15.65 -18.27
CA LEU A 329 -1.65 14.42 -17.55
C LEU A 329 -2.89 13.59 -17.17
N VAL A 330 -3.94 14.23 -16.66
CA VAL A 330 -5.22 13.58 -16.33
C VAL A 330 -5.80 12.87 -17.56
N ALA A 331 -5.84 13.54 -18.71
CA ALA A 331 -6.41 13.00 -19.94
C ALA A 331 -5.63 11.79 -20.46
N VAL A 332 -4.29 11.82 -20.37
CA VAL A 332 -3.44 10.69 -20.75
C VAL A 332 -3.63 9.51 -19.79
N LEU A 333 -3.56 9.76 -18.48
CA LEU A 333 -3.70 8.73 -17.46
C LEU A 333 -5.07 8.09 -17.47
N GLY A 334 -6.15 8.83 -17.77
CA GLY A 334 -7.51 8.30 -17.81
C GLY A 334 -7.72 7.10 -18.77
N LYS A 335 -6.80 6.86 -19.70
CA LYS A 335 -6.78 5.67 -20.56
C LYS A 335 -6.28 4.41 -19.86
N TYR A 336 -5.38 4.57 -18.88
CA TYR A 336 -4.66 3.50 -18.19
C TYR A 336 -4.96 3.47 -16.69
N LEU A 337 -5.74 4.41 -16.18
CA LEU A 337 -6.08 4.56 -14.78
C LEU A 337 -7.59 4.66 -14.59
N LEU A 338 -8.14 3.77 -13.78
CA LEU A 338 -9.48 3.93 -13.24
C LEU A 338 -9.38 4.19 -11.75
N ARG A 339 -9.84 5.37 -11.28
CA ARG A 339 -9.84 5.74 -9.87
C ARG A 339 -11.22 6.25 -9.47
N ARG A 340 -11.72 5.72 -8.36
CA ARG A 340 -12.99 6.13 -7.74
C ARG A 340 -12.82 6.27 -6.24
N THR A 341 -13.48 7.29 -5.68
CA THR A 341 -13.44 7.54 -4.24
C THR A 341 -14.60 6.84 -3.54
N LYS A 342 -14.47 6.64 -2.23
CA LYS A 342 -15.58 6.11 -1.41
C LYS A 342 -16.79 7.02 -1.46
N GLU A 343 -16.57 8.32 -1.36
CA GLU A 343 -17.59 9.35 -1.32
C GLU A 343 -18.42 9.34 -2.61
N GLU A 344 -17.75 9.25 -3.77
CA GLU A 344 -18.42 9.19 -5.08
C GLU A 344 -19.20 7.90 -5.33
N THR A 345 -18.76 6.79 -4.71
CA THR A 345 -19.27 5.46 -5.05
C THR A 345 -20.30 4.95 -4.06
N ILE A 346 -19.91 4.86 -2.79
CA ILE A 346 -20.69 4.27 -1.71
C ILE A 346 -20.97 5.28 -0.60
N GLY A 347 -20.72 6.58 -0.83
CA GLY A 347 -20.91 7.63 0.18
C GLY A 347 -22.33 7.63 0.77
N HIS A 348 -23.34 7.32 -0.04
CA HIS A 348 -24.73 7.17 0.40
C HIS A 348 -25.00 5.96 1.32
N LEU A 349 -24.11 4.95 1.31
CA LEU A 349 -24.20 3.76 2.17
C LEU A 349 -23.36 3.89 3.45
N MET A 350 -22.46 4.88 3.50
CA MET A 350 -21.56 5.08 4.63
C MET A 350 -22.17 6.08 5.62
N MET A 351 -22.10 5.75 6.91
CA MET A 351 -22.31 6.76 7.96
C MET A 351 -21.16 7.76 7.88
N GLY A 352 -21.45 9.06 8.08
CA GLY A 352 -20.47 10.13 7.97
C GLY A 352 -19.21 9.87 8.79
N LYS A 353 -18.05 10.30 8.28
CA LYS A 353 -16.78 10.22 8.98
C LYS A 353 -16.58 11.47 9.83
N GLU A 354 -16.45 11.30 11.14
CA GLU A 354 -16.05 12.37 12.05
C GLU A 354 -14.56 12.26 12.38
N ASP A 355 -13.80 13.28 12.04
CA ASP A 355 -12.38 13.36 12.37
C ASP A 355 -12.19 14.19 13.64
N ASN A 356 -12.03 13.51 14.78
CA ASN A 356 -11.82 14.13 16.08
C ASN A 356 -10.34 14.23 16.39
N VAL A 357 -9.79 15.44 16.38
CA VAL A 357 -8.41 15.70 16.80
C VAL A 357 -8.38 15.93 18.31
N VAL A 358 -7.80 14.98 19.05
CA VAL A 358 -7.65 15.08 20.51
C VAL A 358 -6.25 15.57 20.85
N PHE A 359 -6.15 16.76 21.42
CA PHE A 359 -4.89 17.30 21.90
C PHE A 359 -4.56 16.75 23.29
N CYS A 360 -3.59 15.85 23.37
CA CYS A 360 -3.12 15.27 24.63
C CYS A 360 -1.95 16.10 25.18
N ALA A 361 -2.14 16.74 26.33
CA ALA A 361 -1.05 17.40 27.04
C ALA A 361 -0.05 16.36 27.58
N MET A 362 1.25 16.66 27.50
CA MET A 362 2.27 15.85 28.16
C MET A 362 2.08 15.88 29.68
N SER A 363 2.23 14.73 30.35
CA SER A 363 2.30 14.65 31.81
C SER A 363 3.56 15.34 32.33
N ASP A 364 3.60 15.70 33.62
CA ASP A 364 4.77 16.38 34.19
C ASP A 364 6.04 15.51 34.16
N VAL A 365 5.89 14.19 34.23
CA VAL A 365 7.00 13.26 34.04
C VAL A 365 7.50 13.31 32.59
N GLN A 366 6.59 13.26 31.60
CA GLN A 366 6.95 13.37 30.19
C GLN A 366 7.62 14.70 29.86
N LYS A 367 7.08 15.82 30.36
CA LYS A 367 7.66 17.16 30.19
C LYS A 367 9.09 17.23 30.74
N ARG A 368 9.31 16.75 31.96
CA ARG A 368 10.65 16.73 32.58
C ARG A 368 11.64 15.87 31.80
N VAL A 369 11.22 14.67 31.39
CA VAL A 369 12.07 13.77 30.59
C VAL A 369 12.39 14.37 29.23
N TYR A 370 11.40 14.97 28.56
CA TYR A 370 11.55 15.62 27.27
C TYR A 370 12.51 16.82 27.36
N GLN A 371 12.33 17.71 28.33
CA GLN A 371 13.22 18.85 28.58
C GLN A 371 14.66 18.39 28.89
N ARG A 372 14.82 17.37 29.74
CA ARG A 372 16.14 16.80 30.05
C ARG A 372 16.81 16.21 28.81
N MET A 373 16.04 15.53 27.95
CA MET A 373 16.57 14.99 26.70
C MET A 373 17.02 16.08 25.72
N LEU A 374 16.25 17.17 25.61
CA LEU A 374 16.64 18.33 24.79
C LEU A 374 17.94 18.99 25.29
N GLN A 375 18.18 18.96 26.60
CA GLN A 375 19.39 19.54 27.22
C GLN A 375 20.64 18.67 27.07
N LEU A 376 20.53 17.42 26.59
CA LEU A 376 21.69 16.55 26.40
C LEU A 376 22.68 17.19 25.40
N PRO A 377 23.99 17.17 25.69
CA PRO A 377 25.01 17.75 24.80
C PRO A 377 24.95 17.20 23.38
N ASP A 378 24.72 15.89 23.23
CA ASP A 378 24.54 15.22 21.94
C ASP A 378 23.38 15.82 21.13
N VAL A 379 22.26 16.13 21.80
CA VAL A 379 21.06 16.71 21.16
C VAL A 379 21.27 18.20 20.87
N GLN A 380 21.94 18.93 21.76
CA GLN A 380 22.28 20.34 21.53
C GLN A 380 23.23 20.51 20.34
N CYS A 381 24.18 19.60 20.15
CA CYS A 381 25.04 19.53 18.98
C CYS A 381 24.22 19.40 17.68
N LEU A 382 23.18 18.55 17.68
CA LEU A 382 22.29 18.37 16.53
C LEU A 382 21.39 19.57 16.26
N VAL A 383 20.81 20.16 17.32
CA VAL A 383 19.89 21.31 17.22
C VAL A 383 20.63 22.53 16.66
N ASN A 384 21.87 22.74 17.11
CA ASN A 384 22.65 23.93 16.77
C ASN A 384 23.61 23.71 15.59
N LYS A 385 23.52 22.57 14.89
CA LYS A 385 24.47 22.13 13.86
C LYS A 385 24.73 23.18 12.76
N ASP A 386 23.70 23.94 12.40
CA ASP A 386 23.71 24.93 11.31
C ASP A 386 24.13 26.34 11.78
N LEU A 387 24.28 26.55 13.09
CA LEU A 387 24.72 27.84 13.63
C LEU A 387 26.23 28.04 13.39
N PRO A 388 26.69 29.31 13.33
CA PRO A 388 28.12 29.62 13.30
C PRO A 388 28.84 29.03 14.51
N CYS A 389 30.09 28.60 14.31
CA CYS A 389 30.91 28.12 15.41
C CYS A 389 31.38 29.26 16.32
N SER A 390 31.33 29.05 17.63
CA SER A 390 31.73 30.04 18.63
C SER A 390 33.25 30.24 18.75
N CYS A 391 34.06 29.44 18.04
CA CYS A 391 35.52 29.58 18.06
C CYS A 391 36.07 30.66 17.10
N GLY A 392 35.18 31.39 16.40
CA GLY A 392 35.57 32.40 15.42
C GLY A 392 35.85 31.87 14.01
N SER A 393 35.69 30.56 13.81
CA SER A 393 35.76 29.93 12.47
C SER A 393 34.58 30.36 11.59
N PRO A 394 34.78 30.54 10.26
CA PRO A 394 33.68 30.75 9.31
C PRO A 394 32.79 29.50 9.13
N LEU A 395 33.19 28.36 9.69
CA LEU A 395 32.48 27.10 9.59
C LEU A 395 31.29 27.02 10.55
N LYS A 396 30.30 26.21 10.15
CA LYS A 396 29.17 25.82 11.00
C LYS A 396 29.64 24.93 12.16
N GLN A 397 28.86 24.86 13.22
CA GLN A 397 29.15 24.03 14.40
C GLN A 397 29.41 22.56 14.04
N VAL A 398 28.64 22.02 13.09
CA VAL A 398 28.73 20.66 12.56
C VAL A 398 30.07 20.33 11.89
N GLU A 399 30.75 21.34 11.35
CA GLU A 399 32.01 21.24 10.60
C GLU A 399 33.22 21.73 11.42
N CYS A 400 33.02 22.06 12.69
CA CYS A 400 34.02 22.72 13.52
C CYS A 400 34.08 22.11 14.93
N CYS A 401 34.25 22.94 15.97
CA CYS A 401 34.50 22.49 17.35
C CYS A 401 33.35 21.70 17.99
N LYS A 402 32.13 21.81 17.46
CA LYS A 402 30.93 21.13 17.98
C LYS A 402 30.47 20.03 17.02
N ARG A 403 31.42 19.34 16.38
CA ARG A 403 31.17 18.20 15.50
C ARG A 403 30.85 16.92 16.28
N THR A 404 31.42 16.76 17.47
CA THR A 404 31.32 15.54 18.29
C THR A 404 31.13 15.90 19.76
N VAL A 405 30.59 14.97 20.55
CA VAL A 405 30.47 15.11 22.00
C VAL A 405 30.99 13.82 22.64
N PRO A 406 32.32 13.66 22.79
CA PRO A 406 32.91 12.41 23.28
C PRO A 406 32.42 12.00 24.67
N ASP A 407 32.17 12.97 25.54
CA ASP A 407 31.65 12.77 26.90
C ASP A 407 30.10 12.70 26.96
N GLY A 408 29.45 12.72 25.80
CA GLY A 408 27.99 12.63 25.70
C GLY A 408 27.48 11.29 26.19
N VAL A 409 26.33 11.27 26.86
CA VAL A 409 25.72 10.01 27.36
C VAL A 409 25.42 9.04 26.22
N MET A 410 25.15 9.57 25.03
CA MET A 410 24.83 8.77 23.85
C MET A 410 26.10 8.32 23.10
N TRP A 411 27.19 9.06 23.22
CA TRP A 411 28.40 8.86 22.42
C TRP A 411 29.05 7.48 22.57
N PRO A 412 29.36 6.97 23.78
CA PRO A 412 29.93 5.64 23.97
C PRO A 412 29.01 4.51 23.48
N TYR A 413 27.70 4.74 23.42
CA TYR A 413 26.75 3.71 22.99
C TYR A 413 26.78 3.50 21.46
N PHE A 414 26.97 4.58 20.69
CA PHE A 414 26.94 4.55 19.22
C PHE A 414 28.32 4.43 18.58
N HIS A 415 29.38 4.82 19.27
CA HIS A 415 30.74 4.81 18.78
C HIS A 415 31.63 3.81 19.56
N LYS A 416 31.09 2.63 19.87
CA LYS A 416 31.80 1.58 20.63
C LYS A 416 33.10 1.15 19.98
N ASP A 417 33.09 1.01 18.65
CA ASP A 417 34.22 0.48 17.87
C ASP A 417 35.15 1.59 17.35
N ASN A 418 34.77 2.87 17.49
CA ASN A 418 35.58 4.01 17.07
C ASN A 418 35.39 5.23 18.00
N PRO A 419 36.12 5.29 19.13
CA PRO A 419 35.94 6.32 20.15
C PRO A 419 36.38 7.73 19.70
N GLU A 420 37.24 7.83 18.67
CA GLU A 420 37.66 9.12 18.08
C GLU A 420 36.58 9.73 17.17
N GLY A 421 35.51 8.98 16.88
CA GLY A 421 34.38 9.43 16.08
C GLY A 421 34.54 9.14 14.58
N CYS A 422 33.45 9.31 13.84
CA CYS A 422 33.40 9.15 12.39
C CYS A 422 33.28 10.50 11.67
N ASP A 423 33.58 10.51 10.37
CA ASP A 423 33.54 11.75 9.60
C ASP A 423 32.13 12.38 9.47
N SER A 424 31.09 11.60 9.76
CA SER A 424 29.68 12.01 9.66
C SER A 424 28.99 12.13 11.02
N CYS A 425 29.72 12.24 12.13
CA CYS A 425 29.19 12.13 13.50
C CYS A 425 27.85 12.81 13.79
N PRO A 426 27.62 14.08 13.43
CA PRO A 426 26.33 14.71 13.63
C PRO A 426 25.21 13.96 12.91
N TYR A 427 25.42 13.51 11.68
CA TYR A 427 24.43 12.72 10.94
C TYR A 427 24.21 11.32 11.53
N CYS A 428 25.24 10.68 12.07
CA CYS A 428 25.14 9.39 12.74
C CYS A 428 24.26 9.47 14.01
N LEU A 429 24.27 10.62 14.69
CA LEU A 429 23.45 10.87 15.88
C LEU A 429 22.01 11.30 15.56
N VAL A 430 21.72 11.84 14.36
CA VAL A 430 20.38 12.34 13.97
C VAL A 430 19.30 11.27 14.17
N LEU A 431 19.45 10.11 13.52
CA LEU A 431 18.40 9.10 13.52
C LEU A 431 18.17 8.49 14.92
N PRO A 432 19.19 8.10 15.68
CA PRO A 432 19.01 7.60 17.04
C PRO A 432 18.44 8.64 18.02
N CYS A 433 18.90 9.89 17.98
CA CYS A 433 18.35 10.96 18.82
C CYS A 433 16.89 11.25 18.49
N LEU A 434 16.52 11.24 17.20
CA LEU A 434 15.12 11.38 16.77
C LEU A 434 14.26 10.20 17.23
N VAL A 435 14.75 8.96 17.16
CA VAL A 435 14.03 7.77 17.66
C VAL A 435 13.83 7.86 19.17
N LYS A 436 14.84 8.30 19.92
CA LYS A 436 14.75 8.48 21.38
C LYS A 436 13.78 9.61 21.77
N LEU A 437 13.83 10.75 21.09
CA LEU A 437 12.85 11.83 21.27
C LEU A 437 11.44 11.36 20.90
N GLN A 438 11.30 10.57 19.84
CA GLN A 438 10.02 9.94 19.49
C GLN A 438 9.56 8.99 20.59
N GLN A 439 10.40 8.14 21.18
CA GLN A 439 9.98 7.25 22.27
C GLN A 439 9.44 8.02 23.49
N VAL A 440 10.03 9.19 23.80
CA VAL A 440 9.51 10.09 24.86
C VAL A 440 8.19 10.75 24.43
N GLN A 441 8.06 11.09 23.14
CA GLN A 441 6.83 11.65 22.56
C GLN A 441 5.76 10.58 22.24
N VAL A 442 6.07 9.29 22.14
CA VAL A 442 5.14 8.24 21.66
C VAL A 442 4.13 7.84 22.74
N PHE A 443 4.36 8.21 24.01
CA PHE A 443 3.28 8.25 25.00
C PHE A 443 2.33 9.47 24.86
N ALA A 444 2.59 10.36 23.90
CA ALA A 444 1.76 11.51 23.52
C ALA A 444 1.73 11.59 21.98
N VAL A 445 1.09 10.60 21.34
CA VAL A 445 0.86 10.60 19.89
C VAL A 445 0.19 11.91 19.47
N ALA A 446 0.91 12.77 18.75
CA ALA A 446 0.43 13.59 17.62
C ALA A 446 1.51 14.62 17.24
N LYS A 447 2.34 14.29 16.25
CA LYS A 447 3.37 15.19 15.71
C LYS A 447 2.85 15.93 14.48
N LYS A 448 2.44 17.20 14.62
CA LYS A 448 2.60 18.28 13.61
C LYS A 448 2.04 19.61 14.12
N LEU A 449 2.67 20.71 13.69
CA LEU A 449 2.34 22.14 13.92
C LEU A 449 3.07 22.86 15.07
N ILE A 450 4.40 22.87 15.07
CA ILE A 450 5.16 24.05 15.51
C ILE A 450 6.37 24.16 14.59
N ASN A 451 6.16 24.84 13.47
CA ASN A 451 7.12 25.62 12.67
C ASN A 451 6.37 26.13 11.43
N CYS A 452 5.39 26.98 11.71
CA CYS A 452 4.93 28.10 10.89
C CYS A 452 4.74 29.26 11.86
#